data_AF-A0A099JM70-F1
#
_entry.id   AF-A0A099JM70-F1
#
_cell.length_a   1.000
_cell.length_b   1.000
_cell.length_c   1.000
_cell.angle_alpha   90.00
_cell.angle_beta   90.00
_cell.angle_gamma   90.00
#
_symmetry.space_group_name_H-M   'P 1'
#
loop_
_entity.id
_entity.type
_entity.pdbx_description
1 polymer ?
#
loop_
_entity_poly.entity_id
_entity_poly.type
_entity_poly.pdbx_seq_one_letter_code
_entity_poly.pdbx_strand_id
1 'polypeptide(L)'
;MTLSIGTEKDKKSQSNLDELDSRSGENQQPKDPKELPPDWSRAQRINHATAAYLEELAGLDPTALPAKLTSNSELLARTTRACIREWHGENGKERPTYVPGGAPAALTAWQVAMLAARWHRIRRIAHAGLGDTTLDELSYYQQTGAKRGLYVTDESALRALILNFDQDIPDPKMKEIIGKLYDIAPRVEKTSDRDAIPCRSRVFDFRTKTQREYDPDIDVFTSKLAVDCPLTKPDEPMRLLSDGSKWKFSNWLVDLFEPLPDAEDVANTVWEIISASVRPGVRWNKAAFFFSTLGESGKGTLLEMIQHLFGEGSGAYCSIPLDQWGGPGNDFKLEPLLTAIAVLVDENNVGEHLPFLGNFKSAVTHDRIPINRKGRKVITIR
;
A
#
# COMPACT_ATOMS: atom_id res chain seq x y z
N MET A 1 75.96 22.52 0.07
CA MET A 1 76.99 21.56 -0.38
C MET A 1 76.26 20.57 -1.28
N THR A 2 75.89 20.92 -2.51
CA THR A 2 76.73 21.15 -3.71
C THR A 2 77.44 19.88 -4.20
N LEU A 3 77.18 19.58 -5.49
CA LEU A 3 77.92 18.73 -6.45
C LEU A 3 77.50 17.23 -6.45
N SER A 4 76.82 16.68 -7.47
CA SER A 4 77.05 16.71 -8.95
C SER A 4 78.44 16.14 -9.28
N ILE A 5 78.76 15.30 -10.28
CA ILE A 5 78.48 15.08 -11.73
C ILE A 5 79.21 13.72 -12.02
N GLY A 6 78.93 12.84 -12.98
CA GLY A 6 78.40 12.96 -14.34
C GLY A 6 78.28 11.57 -14.99
N THR A 7 77.40 11.38 -15.99
CA THR A 7 77.48 11.76 -17.43
C THR A 7 78.31 10.80 -18.28
N GLU A 8 77.62 10.09 -19.18
CA GLU A 8 77.81 10.10 -20.65
C GLU A 8 76.68 9.26 -21.27
N LYS A 9 75.69 9.88 -21.95
CA LYS A 9 75.63 10.40 -23.33
C LYS A 9 75.30 9.36 -24.41
N ASP A 10 74.11 9.59 -24.99
CA ASP A 10 73.82 9.69 -26.44
C ASP A 10 73.91 8.41 -27.30
N LYS A 11 73.01 8.10 -28.25
CA LYS A 11 71.98 8.86 -28.96
C LYS A 11 71.17 7.89 -29.84
N LYS A 12 70.01 8.38 -30.30
CA LYS A 12 69.10 7.89 -31.37
C LYS A 12 67.92 7.05 -30.84
N SER A 13 66.65 7.36 -31.15
CA SER A 13 66.05 8.45 -31.93
C SER A 13 64.53 8.29 -31.85
N GLN A 14 63.84 9.41 -31.64
CA GLN A 14 62.46 9.74 -32.02
C GLN A 14 61.61 8.63 -32.67
N SER A 15 60.57 8.19 -31.97
CA SER A 15 59.21 7.93 -32.49
C SER A 15 58.34 7.46 -31.32
N ASN A 16 57.02 7.64 -31.43
CA ASN A 16 55.97 7.34 -30.45
C ASN A 16 55.58 8.51 -29.54
N LEU A 17 55.13 9.57 -30.21
CA LEU A 17 54.16 10.53 -29.68
C LEU A 17 52.81 10.44 -30.44
N ASP A 18 52.54 9.30 -31.07
CA ASP A 18 51.27 8.96 -31.75
C ASP A 18 50.74 7.62 -31.22
N GLU A 19 50.13 7.63 -30.03
CA GLU A 19 49.17 6.61 -29.61
C GLU A 19 47.98 7.31 -28.95
N LEU A 20 47.29 8.09 -29.77
CA LEU A 20 46.06 8.79 -29.42
C LEU A 20 45.14 8.81 -30.65
N ASP A 21 44.85 7.63 -31.21
CA ASP A 21 43.64 7.45 -32.00
C ASP A 21 43.31 5.97 -32.24
N SER A 22 42.03 5.67 -32.43
CA SER A 22 41.46 4.39 -32.89
C SER A 22 41.31 3.23 -31.87
N ARG A 23 40.45 3.43 -30.87
CA ARG A 23 39.54 2.37 -30.42
C ARG A 23 38.10 2.89 -30.41
N SER A 24 37.60 3.17 -31.61
CA SER A 24 36.17 3.20 -31.91
C SER A 24 35.61 1.79 -31.69
N GLY A 25 35.23 1.50 -30.45
CA GLY A 25 34.40 0.35 -30.14
C GLY A 25 33.05 0.55 -30.82
N GLU A 26 32.80 -0.25 -31.84
CA GLU A 26 31.53 -0.33 -32.54
C GLU A 26 30.38 -0.43 -31.53
N ASN A 27 29.50 0.57 -31.55
CA ASN A 27 28.15 0.45 -31.00
C ASN A 27 27.43 -0.61 -31.84
N GLN A 28 27.61 -1.88 -31.52
CA GLN A 28 26.79 -2.95 -32.06
C GLN A 28 25.40 -2.84 -31.42
N GLN A 29 24.56 -2.02 -32.05
CA GLN A 29 23.12 -2.07 -31.89
C GLN A 29 22.66 -3.50 -32.14
N PRO A 30 21.86 -4.12 -31.24
CA PRO A 30 21.38 -5.47 -31.47
C PRO A 30 20.53 -5.52 -32.75
N LYS A 31 20.97 -6.40 -33.67
CA LYS A 31 20.33 -6.72 -34.95
C LYS A 31 18.89 -7.20 -34.73
N ASP A 32 18.00 -6.62 -35.53
CA ASP A 32 16.60 -6.91 -35.86
C ASP A 32 15.71 -7.74 -34.89
N PRO A 33 14.54 -7.20 -34.46
CA PRO A 33 13.53 -8.02 -33.81
C PRO A 33 12.98 -9.04 -34.81
N LYS A 34 12.65 -10.26 -34.34
CA LYS A 34 11.85 -11.25 -35.09
C LYS A 34 10.78 -10.51 -35.92
N GLU A 35 10.79 -10.69 -37.24
CA GLU A 35 9.87 -9.98 -38.13
C GLU A 35 8.43 -10.13 -37.64
N LEU A 36 7.84 -9.02 -37.20
CA LEU A 36 6.45 -9.01 -36.74
C LEU A 36 5.53 -9.19 -37.96
N PRO A 37 4.43 -9.95 -37.85
CA PRO A 37 3.57 -10.23 -38.99
C PRO A 37 3.14 -8.97 -39.74
N PRO A 38 3.25 -8.93 -41.08
CA PRO A 38 3.04 -7.72 -41.88
C PRO A 38 1.59 -7.22 -41.85
N ASP A 39 0.65 -8.10 -41.57
CA ASP A 39 -0.79 -7.85 -41.44
C ASP A 39 -1.17 -7.24 -40.08
N TRP A 40 -0.27 -7.25 -39.10
CA TRP A 40 -0.56 -6.67 -37.79
C TRP A 40 -0.78 -5.17 -37.85
N SER A 41 -1.92 -4.75 -37.32
CA SER A 41 -2.25 -3.35 -37.07
C SER A 41 -1.29 -2.69 -36.09
N ARG A 42 -1.28 -1.35 -36.09
CA ARG A 42 -0.54 -0.54 -35.12
C ARG A 42 -0.85 -0.93 -33.67
N ALA A 43 -2.11 -1.20 -33.34
CA ALA A 43 -2.51 -1.58 -31.98
C ALA A 43 -1.94 -2.95 -31.57
N GLN A 44 -1.96 -3.94 -32.47
CA GLN A 44 -1.38 -5.26 -32.20
C GLN A 44 0.14 -5.18 -31.97
N ARG A 45 0.84 -4.40 -32.81
CA ARG A 45 2.29 -4.17 -32.67
C ARG A 45 2.65 -3.47 -31.36
N ILE A 46 1.88 -2.44 -30.98
CA ILE A 46 2.04 -1.75 -29.68
C ILE A 46 1.81 -2.72 -28.52
N ASN A 47 0.74 -3.51 -28.55
CA ASN A 47 0.41 -4.46 -27.49
C ASN A 47 1.49 -5.53 -27.35
N HIS A 48 1.99 -6.07 -28.47
CA HIS A 48 3.07 -7.05 -28.45
C HIS A 48 4.35 -6.48 -27.86
N ALA A 49 4.80 -5.31 -28.31
CA ALA A 49 6.00 -4.66 -27.79
C ALA A 49 5.86 -4.30 -26.29
N THR A 50 4.66 -3.94 -25.86
CA THR A 50 4.35 -3.66 -24.45
C THR A 50 4.40 -4.92 -23.60
N ALA A 51 3.78 -6.01 -24.05
CA ALA A 51 3.81 -7.29 -23.36
C ALA A 51 5.25 -7.82 -23.23
N ALA A 52 6.03 -7.79 -24.31
CA ALA A 52 7.43 -8.22 -24.31
C ALA A 52 8.28 -7.39 -23.33
N TYR A 53 8.11 -6.07 -23.32
CA TYR A 53 8.82 -5.20 -22.37
C TYR A 53 8.48 -5.55 -20.91
N LEU A 54 7.20 -5.78 -20.61
CA LEU A 54 6.77 -6.12 -19.25
C LEU A 54 7.20 -7.52 -18.82
N GLU A 55 7.26 -8.47 -19.75
CA GLU A 55 7.75 -9.83 -19.52
C GLU A 55 9.24 -9.83 -19.15
N GLU A 56 10.06 -9.04 -19.85
CA GLU A 56 11.48 -8.82 -19.49
C GLU A 56 11.63 -8.26 -18.08
N LEU A 57 10.72 -7.34 -17.70
CA LEU A 57 10.72 -6.76 -16.36
C LEU A 57 10.11 -7.70 -15.31
N ALA A 58 9.31 -8.70 -15.67
CA ALA A 58 8.56 -9.52 -14.72
C ALA A 58 9.46 -10.28 -13.74
N GLY A 59 10.67 -10.68 -14.18
CA GLY A 59 11.66 -11.36 -13.36
C GLY A 59 12.49 -10.45 -12.44
N LEU A 60 12.35 -9.12 -12.55
CA LEU A 60 13.13 -8.17 -11.75
C LEU A 60 12.43 -7.82 -10.44
N ASP A 61 13.20 -7.78 -9.36
CA ASP A 61 12.77 -7.19 -8.09
C ASP A 61 12.39 -5.70 -8.29
N PRO A 62 11.33 -5.18 -7.67
CA PRO A 62 10.99 -3.76 -7.69
C PRO A 62 12.16 -2.77 -7.51
N THR A 63 13.19 -3.11 -6.74
CA THR A 63 14.37 -2.24 -6.54
C THR A 63 15.31 -2.19 -7.75
N ALA A 64 15.25 -3.21 -8.61
CA ALA A 64 16.04 -3.34 -9.84
C ALA A 64 15.28 -2.82 -11.08
N LEU A 65 14.04 -2.34 -10.93
CA LEU A 65 13.30 -1.74 -12.03
C LEU A 65 13.95 -0.43 -12.48
N PRO A 66 13.93 -0.14 -13.79
CA PRO A 66 14.40 1.15 -14.29
C PRO A 66 13.60 2.30 -13.69
N ALA A 67 14.19 3.50 -13.69
CA ALA A 67 13.47 4.71 -13.32
C ALA A 67 12.22 4.85 -14.20
N LYS A 68 11.12 5.38 -13.63
CA LYS A 68 9.81 5.40 -14.28
C LYS A 68 9.80 6.20 -15.59
N LEU A 69 10.49 7.35 -15.61
CA LEU A 69 10.66 8.16 -16.83
C LEU A 69 11.52 7.45 -17.89
N THR A 70 12.57 6.74 -17.46
CA THR A 70 13.38 5.89 -18.36
C THR A 70 12.52 4.79 -18.96
N SER A 71 11.67 4.15 -18.15
CA SER A 71 10.77 3.07 -18.59
C SER A 71 9.75 3.54 -19.60
N ASN A 72 9.24 4.77 -19.44
CA ASN A 72 8.40 5.40 -20.44
C ASN A 72 9.14 5.53 -21.78
N SER A 73 10.34 6.12 -21.75
CA SER A 73 11.14 6.41 -22.93
C SER A 73 11.58 5.14 -23.66
N GLU A 74 12.00 4.12 -22.92
CA GLU A 74 12.36 2.80 -23.45
C GLU A 74 11.18 2.10 -24.12
N LEU A 75 10.02 2.07 -23.46
CA LEU A 75 8.82 1.47 -24.02
C LEU A 75 8.34 2.23 -25.27
N LEU A 76 8.42 3.56 -25.27
CA LEU A 76 8.08 4.38 -26.43
C LEU A 76 9.01 4.08 -27.61
N ALA A 77 10.32 3.98 -27.37
CA ALA A 77 11.30 3.62 -28.40
C ALA A 77 11.08 2.19 -28.94
N ARG A 78 10.76 1.22 -28.08
CA ARG A 78 10.45 -0.16 -28.49
C ARG A 78 9.17 -0.23 -29.32
N THR A 79 8.12 0.46 -28.90
CA THR A 79 6.84 0.49 -29.62
C THR A 79 6.94 1.25 -30.94
N THR A 80 7.76 2.30 -31.00
CA THR A 80 8.11 3.00 -32.24
C THR A 80 8.79 2.07 -33.23
N ARG A 81 9.81 1.31 -32.79
CA ARG A 81 10.49 0.30 -33.61
C ARG A 81 9.53 -0.79 -34.10
N ALA A 82 8.65 -1.29 -33.23
CA ALA A 82 7.65 -2.30 -33.60
C ALA A 82 6.64 -1.82 -34.67
N CYS A 83 6.43 -0.50 -34.80
CA CYS A 83 5.55 0.11 -35.79
C CYS A 83 6.23 0.35 -37.15
N ILE A 84 7.53 0.11 -37.28
CA ILE A 84 8.24 0.19 -38.56
C ILE A 84 7.80 -1.00 -39.41
N ARG A 85 7.33 -0.72 -40.62
CA ARG A 85 6.96 -1.73 -41.62
C ARG A 85 8.15 -2.08 -42.49
N GLU A 86 8.81 -1.05 -43.03
CA GLU A 86 9.93 -1.18 -43.96
C GLU A 86 10.92 -0.04 -43.74
N TRP A 87 12.19 -0.26 -44.06
CA TRP A 87 13.19 0.78 -44.16
C TRP A 87 13.46 1.06 -45.64
N HIS A 88 13.50 2.34 -46.03
CA HIS A 88 13.92 2.73 -47.37
C HIS A 88 15.12 3.66 -47.28
N GLY A 89 16.17 3.40 -48.07
CA GLY A 89 17.32 4.29 -48.17
C GLY A 89 18.10 4.06 -49.45
N GLU A 90 18.54 5.16 -50.06
CA GLU A 90 19.64 5.20 -51.02
C GLU A 90 20.76 6.06 -50.42
N ASN A 91 22.03 5.69 -50.66
CA ASN A 91 23.22 6.43 -50.21
C ASN A 91 23.32 6.65 -48.68
N GLY A 92 23.07 5.60 -47.88
CA GLY A 92 23.39 5.59 -46.44
C GLY A 92 22.46 6.42 -45.54
N LYS A 93 21.33 6.92 -46.06
CA LYS A 93 20.28 7.58 -45.26
C LYS A 93 19.01 6.74 -45.28
N GLU A 94 18.90 5.81 -44.33
CA GLU A 94 17.70 4.99 -44.14
C GLU A 94 16.58 5.81 -43.48
N ARG A 95 15.37 5.69 -44.02
CA ARG A 95 14.13 6.29 -43.48
C ARG A 95 13.11 5.19 -43.23
N PRO A 96 12.53 5.12 -42.03
CA PRO A 96 11.50 4.13 -41.74
C PRO A 96 10.16 4.54 -42.34
N THR A 97 9.48 3.58 -42.96
CA THR A 97 8.05 3.63 -43.27
C THR A 97 7.29 2.90 -42.20
N TYR A 98 6.33 3.58 -41.60
CA TYR A 98 5.52 3.04 -40.52
C TYR A 98 4.23 2.40 -41.05
N VAL A 99 3.65 1.51 -40.26
CA VAL A 99 2.26 1.04 -40.47
C VAL A 99 1.26 2.21 -40.41
N PRO A 100 0.04 2.06 -40.98
CA PRO A 100 -1.00 3.09 -40.87
C PRO A 100 -1.19 3.59 -39.43
N GLY A 101 -1.20 4.90 -39.26
CA GLY A 101 -1.21 5.57 -37.94
C GLY A 101 0.16 6.04 -37.44
N GLY A 102 1.24 5.74 -38.16
CA GLY A 102 2.57 6.35 -37.93
C GLY A 102 3.25 5.95 -36.61
N ALA A 103 4.41 6.57 -36.37
CA ALA A 103 5.15 6.43 -35.12
C ALA A 103 4.31 6.95 -33.94
N PRO A 104 4.25 6.24 -32.80
CA PRO A 104 3.64 6.75 -31.58
C PRO A 104 4.45 7.95 -31.06
N ALA A 105 3.77 9.07 -30.82
CA ALA A 105 4.37 10.26 -30.22
C ALA A 105 4.48 10.17 -28.69
N ALA A 106 3.62 9.36 -28.05
CA ALA A 106 3.60 9.12 -26.62
C ALA A 106 2.99 7.75 -26.33
N LEU A 107 3.19 7.25 -25.11
CA LEU A 107 2.53 6.03 -24.64
C LEU A 107 1.01 6.20 -24.60
N THR A 108 0.30 5.15 -25.01
CA THR A 108 -1.16 5.05 -24.88
C THR A 108 -1.57 4.94 -23.41
N ALA A 109 -2.84 5.26 -23.08
CA ALA A 109 -3.37 5.09 -21.73
C ALA A 109 -3.20 3.64 -21.22
N TRP A 110 -3.41 2.66 -22.10
CA TRP A 110 -3.17 1.25 -21.82
C TRP A 110 -1.73 0.96 -21.38
N GLN A 111 -0.74 1.48 -22.10
CA GLN A 111 0.67 1.25 -21.78
C GLN A 111 1.06 1.86 -20.43
N VAL A 112 0.60 3.08 -20.16
CA VAL A 112 0.85 3.75 -18.87
C VAL A 112 0.17 2.98 -17.73
N ALA A 113 -1.06 2.49 -17.93
CA ALA A 113 -1.75 1.65 -16.95
C ALA A 113 -0.96 0.36 -16.64
N MET A 114 -0.45 -0.33 -17.67
CA MET A 114 0.34 -1.56 -17.49
C MET A 114 1.66 -1.29 -16.76
N LEU A 115 2.35 -0.18 -17.07
CA LEU A 115 3.54 0.24 -16.32
C LEU A 115 3.18 0.56 -14.85
N ALA A 116 2.14 1.35 -14.61
CA ALA A 116 1.72 1.68 -13.26
C ALA A 116 1.35 0.43 -12.44
N ALA A 117 0.62 -0.52 -13.03
CA ALA A 117 0.30 -1.80 -12.39
C ALA A 117 1.55 -2.60 -12.02
N ARG A 118 2.57 -2.62 -12.89
CA ARG A 118 3.83 -3.34 -12.66
C ARG A 118 4.68 -2.72 -11.55
N TRP A 119 4.73 -1.39 -11.44
CA TRP A 119 5.54 -0.70 -10.43
C TRP A 119 4.85 -0.57 -9.07
N HIS A 120 3.53 -0.38 -9.05
CA HIS A 120 2.81 0.06 -7.85
C HIS A 120 1.95 -1.00 -7.18
N ARG A 121 2.09 -2.28 -7.57
CA ARG A 121 1.31 -3.43 -7.05
C ARG A 121 -0.14 -3.02 -6.76
N ILE A 122 -0.87 -2.67 -7.82
CA ILE A 122 -2.24 -2.15 -7.74
C ILE A 122 -3.22 -3.33 -7.68
N ARG A 123 -4.20 -3.26 -6.81
CA ARG A 123 -5.24 -4.28 -6.62
C ARG A 123 -6.62 -3.63 -6.56
N ARG A 124 -7.66 -4.40 -6.90
CA ARG A 124 -9.06 -4.08 -6.62
C ARG A 124 -9.49 -4.80 -5.36
N ILE A 125 -9.76 -4.04 -4.28
CA ILE A 125 -10.21 -4.61 -3.01
C ILE A 125 -11.73 -4.78 -3.06
N ALA A 126 -12.16 -6.04 -2.96
CA ALA A 126 -13.56 -6.44 -2.96
C ALA A 126 -14.14 -6.40 -1.53
N HIS A 127 -14.62 -5.23 -1.09
CA HIS A 127 -15.21 -5.07 0.25
C HIS A 127 -16.48 -5.91 0.46
N ALA A 128 -17.28 -6.12 -0.59
CA ALA A 128 -18.51 -6.94 -0.57
C ALA A 128 -18.26 -8.44 -0.84
N GLY A 129 -16.98 -8.84 -0.89
CA GLY A 129 -16.54 -10.15 -1.31
C GLY A 129 -16.62 -10.36 -2.81
N LEU A 130 -16.18 -11.54 -3.27
CA LEU A 130 -15.97 -11.81 -4.71
C LEU A 130 -17.25 -11.94 -5.56
N GLY A 131 -18.45 -11.80 -5.01
CA GLY A 131 -19.71 -11.92 -5.75
C GLY A 131 -20.17 -10.66 -6.51
N ASP A 132 -19.83 -9.46 -6.01
CA ASP A 132 -20.28 -8.18 -6.57
C ASP A 132 -19.08 -7.31 -6.97
N THR A 133 -18.87 -7.14 -8.28
CA THR A 133 -17.75 -6.37 -8.85
C THR A 133 -18.02 -4.88 -8.92
N THR A 134 -19.22 -4.41 -8.61
CA THR A 134 -19.62 -3.02 -8.88
C THR A 134 -19.08 -2.01 -7.86
N LEU A 135 -18.44 -2.52 -6.81
CA LEU A 135 -18.14 -1.79 -5.58
C LEU A 135 -16.67 -1.91 -5.14
N ASP A 136 -15.83 -2.58 -5.94
CA ASP A 136 -14.41 -2.72 -5.60
C ASP A 136 -13.72 -1.37 -5.62
N GLU A 137 -12.77 -1.17 -4.70
CA GLU A 137 -11.93 0.01 -4.66
C GLU A 137 -10.55 -0.30 -5.23
N LEU A 138 -10.06 0.59 -6.10
CA LEU A 138 -8.70 0.50 -6.63
C LEU A 138 -7.73 1.04 -5.57
N SER A 139 -6.80 0.19 -5.15
CA SER A 139 -5.82 0.51 -4.11
C SER A 139 -4.42 0.16 -4.58
N TYR A 140 -3.43 0.96 -4.19
CA TYR A 140 -2.03 0.67 -4.47
C TYR A 140 -1.31 0.26 -3.18
N TYR A 141 -0.32 -0.61 -3.30
CA TYR A 141 0.46 -1.05 -2.14
C TYR A 141 1.53 -0.03 -1.80
N GLN A 142 1.60 0.36 -0.53
CA GLN A 142 2.61 1.28 -0.04
C GLN A 142 3.83 0.53 0.50
N GLN A 143 4.98 0.76 -0.13
CA GLN A 143 6.25 0.11 0.23
C GLN A 143 7.02 0.85 1.32
N THR A 144 6.79 2.16 1.50
CA THR A 144 7.59 3.01 2.39
C THR A 144 6.73 4.03 3.17
N GLY A 145 7.30 4.65 4.19
CA GLY A 145 6.63 5.65 5.02
C GLY A 145 5.60 5.05 6.00
N ALA A 146 4.78 5.91 6.59
CA ALA A 146 3.86 5.54 7.67
C ALA A 146 2.88 4.42 7.28
N LYS A 147 2.38 4.44 6.03
CA LYS A 147 1.43 3.46 5.50
C LYS A 147 2.10 2.21 4.90
N ARG A 148 3.41 1.98 5.11
CA ARG A 148 4.10 0.77 4.62
C ARG A 148 3.34 -0.50 5.02
N GLY A 149 3.18 -1.45 4.10
CA GLY A 149 2.47 -2.70 4.37
C GLY A 149 0.97 -2.64 4.13
N LEU A 150 0.44 -1.48 3.72
CA LEU A 150 -0.98 -1.27 3.48
C LEU A 150 -1.28 -1.08 2.00
N TYR A 151 -2.47 -1.52 1.61
CA TYR A 151 -3.16 -1.06 0.43
C TYR A 151 -3.93 0.22 0.73
N VAL A 152 -3.64 1.28 -0.01
CA VAL A 152 -4.22 2.61 0.20
C VAL A 152 -5.16 2.95 -0.95
N THR A 153 -6.39 3.33 -0.60
CA THR A 153 -7.38 3.88 -1.53
C THR A 153 -7.30 5.41 -1.48
N ASP A 154 -6.46 6.00 -2.33
CA ASP A 154 -6.32 7.45 -2.47
C ASP A 154 -6.14 7.77 -3.96
N GLU A 155 -7.18 8.34 -4.57
CA GLU A 155 -7.19 8.66 -6.00
C GLU A 155 -6.16 9.74 -6.35
N SER A 156 -5.99 10.75 -5.49
CA SER A 156 -5.01 11.82 -5.71
C SER A 156 -3.59 11.29 -5.67
N ALA A 157 -3.28 10.44 -4.69
CA ALA A 157 -1.99 9.78 -4.60
C ALA A 157 -1.76 8.81 -5.78
N LEU A 158 -2.77 8.05 -6.19
CA LEU A 158 -2.69 7.18 -7.37
C LEU A 158 -2.40 7.98 -8.65
N ARG A 159 -3.04 9.13 -8.84
CA ARG A 159 -2.75 10.04 -9.97
C ARG A 159 -1.30 10.53 -9.92
N ALA A 160 -0.81 10.92 -8.75
CA ALA A 160 0.60 11.30 -8.58
C ALA A 160 1.58 10.16 -8.89
N LEU A 161 1.22 8.91 -8.57
CA LEU A 161 2.02 7.74 -8.93
C LEU A 161 2.13 7.57 -10.45
N ILE A 162 1.01 7.72 -11.16
CA ILE A 162 0.91 7.65 -12.63
C ILE A 162 1.74 8.75 -13.30
N LEU A 163 1.68 9.99 -12.78
CA LEU A 163 2.43 11.14 -13.32
C LEU A 163 3.96 10.98 -13.25
N ASN A 164 4.48 10.02 -12.48
CA ASN A 164 5.91 9.72 -12.49
C ASN A 164 6.38 9.01 -13.77
N PHE A 165 5.46 8.47 -14.58
CA PHE A 165 5.77 7.90 -15.88
C PHE A 165 5.71 8.94 -16.99
N ASP A 166 4.76 9.88 -16.91
CA ASP A 166 4.52 10.92 -17.93
C ASP A 166 3.88 12.11 -17.21
N GLN A 167 4.55 13.27 -17.23
CA GLN A 167 4.10 14.47 -16.52
C GLN A 167 3.05 15.26 -17.33
N ASP A 168 2.96 15.01 -18.63
CA ASP A 168 2.09 15.76 -19.56
C ASP A 168 0.83 14.96 -19.91
N ILE A 169 0.23 14.29 -18.92
CA ILE A 169 -1.02 13.54 -19.08
C ILE A 169 -2.22 14.48 -18.91
N PRO A 170 -3.03 14.74 -19.94
CA PRO A 170 -4.27 15.51 -19.80
C PRO A 170 -5.35 14.69 -19.07
N ASP A 171 -6.29 15.37 -18.42
CA ASP A 171 -7.33 14.75 -17.60
C ASP A 171 -8.15 13.64 -18.28
N PRO A 172 -8.56 13.77 -19.57
CA PRO A 172 -9.25 12.68 -20.27
C PRO A 172 -8.41 11.40 -20.36
N LYS A 173 -7.10 11.53 -20.65
CA LYS A 173 -6.16 10.40 -20.70
C LYS A 173 -5.95 9.82 -19.32
N MET A 174 -5.85 10.65 -18.26
CA MET A 174 -5.75 10.17 -16.88
C MET A 174 -6.97 9.33 -16.48
N LYS A 175 -8.18 9.79 -16.82
CA LYS A 175 -9.42 9.03 -16.56
C LYS A 175 -9.43 7.69 -17.30
N GLU A 176 -8.95 7.66 -18.54
CA GLU A 176 -8.79 6.43 -19.30
C GLU A 176 -7.78 5.48 -18.64
N ILE A 177 -6.62 5.99 -18.18
CA ILE A 177 -5.61 5.20 -17.47
C ILE A 177 -6.19 4.57 -16.21
N ILE A 178 -6.91 5.33 -15.39
CA ILE A 178 -7.55 4.80 -14.17
C ILE A 178 -8.58 3.72 -14.52
N GLY A 179 -9.38 3.93 -15.56
CA GLY A 179 -10.32 2.92 -16.06
C GLY A 179 -9.62 1.63 -16.49
N LYS A 180 -8.52 1.74 -17.25
CA LYS A 180 -7.72 0.58 -17.66
C LYS A 180 -7.04 -0.12 -16.49
N LEU A 181 -6.53 0.64 -15.51
CA LEU A 181 -6.00 0.10 -14.27
C LEU A 181 -7.07 -0.71 -13.52
N TYR A 182 -8.30 -0.19 -13.44
CA TYR A 182 -9.41 -0.92 -12.85
C TYR A 182 -9.69 -2.23 -13.61
N ASP A 183 -9.69 -2.22 -14.93
CA ASP A 183 -9.95 -3.42 -15.75
C ASP A 183 -8.90 -4.53 -15.50
N ILE A 184 -7.61 -4.17 -15.40
CA ILE A 184 -6.51 -5.14 -15.30
C ILE A 184 -6.11 -5.50 -13.87
N ALA A 185 -6.38 -4.63 -12.89
CA ALA A 185 -5.91 -4.84 -11.54
C ALA A 185 -6.51 -6.13 -10.96
N PRO A 186 -5.68 -7.01 -10.40
CA PRO A 186 -6.18 -8.24 -9.78
C PRO A 186 -7.13 -7.90 -8.66
N ARG A 187 -8.25 -8.64 -8.62
CA ARG A 187 -9.27 -8.49 -7.60
C ARG A 187 -8.97 -9.40 -6.42
N VAL A 188 -8.99 -8.84 -5.22
CA VAL A 188 -8.61 -9.53 -3.97
C VAL A 188 -9.57 -9.15 -2.84
N GLU A 189 -9.74 -10.05 -1.87
CA GLU A 189 -10.40 -9.73 -0.61
C GLU A 189 -9.36 -9.27 0.42
N LYS A 190 -9.82 -8.59 1.48
CA LYS A 190 -8.97 -8.28 2.63
C LYS A 190 -8.47 -9.57 3.29
N THR A 191 -7.31 -9.50 3.93
CA THR A 191 -6.76 -10.64 4.68
C THR A 191 -7.77 -11.15 5.70
N SER A 192 -8.04 -12.47 5.65
CA SER A 192 -8.98 -13.15 6.57
C SER A 192 -8.29 -14.07 7.58
N ASP A 193 -6.95 -14.11 7.57
CA ASP A 193 -6.15 -14.85 8.54
C ASP A 193 -6.36 -14.28 9.94
N ARG A 194 -6.80 -15.15 10.86
CA ARG A 194 -7.11 -14.81 12.25
C ARG A 194 -5.88 -14.54 13.08
N ASP A 195 -4.77 -15.15 12.71
CA ASP A 195 -3.52 -15.07 13.45
C ASP A 195 -2.62 -13.95 12.93
N ALA A 196 -2.91 -13.38 11.74
CA ALA A 196 -2.13 -12.30 11.16
C ALA A 196 -2.53 -10.92 11.74
N ILE A 197 -1.66 -10.35 12.58
CA ILE A 197 -1.84 -9.02 13.16
C ILE A 197 -0.93 -8.03 12.41
N PRO A 198 -1.48 -7.05 11.66
CA PRO A 198 -0.66 -6.04 11.00
C PRO A 198 -0.14 -5.03 12.01
N CYS A 199 1.13 -5.13 12.38
CA CYS A 199 1.82 -4.19 13.27
C CYS A 199 2.55 -3.09 12.50
N ARG A 200 3.07 -2.06 13.17
CA ARG A 200 3.72 -0.91 12.52
C ARG A 200 4.72 -1.30 11.42
N SER A 201 5.55 -2.30 11.70
CA SER A 201 6.68 -2.69 10.87
C SER A 201 6.55 -4.08 10.25
N ARG A 202 5.84 -5.01 10.88
CA ARG A 202 5.78 -6.41 10.47
C ARG A 202 4.40 -6.99 10.72
N VAL A 203 4.13 -8.15 10.13
CA VAL A 203 2.96 -8.96 10.50
C VAL A 203 3.37 -9.88 11.64
N PHE A 204 2.66 -9.80 12.77
CA PHE A 204 2.83 -10.72 13.89
C PHE A 204 1.86 -11.90 13.73
N ASP A 205 2.37 -13.12 13.82
CA ASP A 205 1.57 -14.36 13.82
C ASP A 205 1.23 -14.74 15.27
N PHE A 206 -0.04 -14.66 15.60
CA PHE A 206 -0.52 -14.91 16.96
C PHE A 206 -0.41 -16.37 17.40
N ARG A 207 -0.42 -17.32 16.46
CA ARG A 207 -0.34 -18.76 16.77
C ARG A 207 1.10 -19.18 17.05
N THR A 208 2.03 -18.78 16.20
CA THR A 208 3.45 -19.15 16.33
C THR A 208 4.23 -18.18 17.24
N LYS A 209 3.68 -17.00 17.52
CA LYS A 209 4.35 -15.90 18.25
C LYS A 209 5.61 -15.40 17.54
N THR A 210 5.62 -15.44 16.22
CA THR A 210 6.72 -14.95 15.38
C THR A 210 6.30 -13.74 14.56
N GLN A 211 7.25 -13.10 13.88
CA GLN A 211 6.98 -12.01 12.95
C GLN A 211 7.51 -12.32 11.56
N ARG A 212 6.82 -11.81 10.54
CA ARG A 212 7.27 -11.84 9.14
C ARG A 212 7.17 -10.46 8.51
N GLU A 213 7.95 -10.25 7.45
CA GLU A 213 7.77 -9.06 6.61
C GLU A 213 6.39 -9.06 5.96
N TYR A 214 5.93 -7.86 5.62
CA TYR A 214 4.72 -7.70 4.82
C TYR A 214 4.93 -8.29 3.42
N ASP A 215 4.02 -9.17 3.03
CA ASP A 215 3.97 -9.77 1.71
C ASP A 215 2.72 -9.25 0.98
N PRO A 216 2.87 -8.35 -0.01
CA PRO A 216 1.73 -7.71 -0.67
C PRO A 216 0.80 -8.69 -1.41
N ASP A 217 1.26 -9.91 -1.67
CA ASP A 217 0.48 -10.89 -2.45
C ASP A 217 -0.47 -11.70 -1.56
N ILE A 218 -0.21 -11.76 -0.25
CA ILE A 218 -1.07 -12.41 0.75
C ILE A 218 -1.62 -11.44 1.80
N ASP A 219 -0.93 -10.32 2.07
CA ASP A 219 -1.27 -9.32 3.08
C ASP A 219 -2.05 -8.15 2.46
N VAL A 220 -3.35 -8.35 2.29
CA VAL A 220 -4.28 -7.30 1.86
C VAL A 220 -4.85 -6.57 3.08
N PHE A 221 -4.00 -5.76 3.72
CA PHE A 221 -4.39 -4.91 4.85
C PHE A 221 -4.67 -3.47 4.39
N THR A 222 -5.71 -2.85 4.94
CA THR A 222 -6.04 -1.42 4.71
C THR A 222 -5.67 -0.53 5.90
N SER A 223 -5.39 -1.14 7.05
CA SER A 223 -4.98 -0.50 8.30
C SER A 223 -4.07 -1.41 9.10
N LYS A 224 -3.32 -0.84 10.04
CA LYS A 224 -2.40 -1.55 10.94
C LYS A 224 -2.30 -0.86 12.27
N LEU A 225 -1.75 -1.55 13.26
CA LEU A 225 -1.37 -0.96 14.54
C LEU A 225 -0.21 0.03 14.36
N ALA A 226 -0.15 1.03 15.22
CA ALA A 226 0.95 2.00 15.28
C ALA A 226 2.16 1.49 16.06
N VAL A 227 2.04 0.32 16.69
CA VAL A 227 3.10 -0.32 17.48
C VAL A 227 3.49 -1.68 16.91
N ASP A 228 4.70 -2.13 17.28
CA ASP A 228 5.18 -3.48 17.00
C ASP A 228 4.99 -4.37 18.24
N CYS A 229 4.62 -5.63 18.04
CA CYS A 229 4.50 -6.60 19.14
C CYS A 229 5.87 -7.22 19.45
N PRO A 230 6.46 -7.03 20.65
CA PRO A 230 7.77 -7.58 20.97
C PRO A 230 7.79 -9.12 20.89
N LEU A 231 8.86 -9.71 20.35
CA LEU A 231 9.02 -11.17 20.25
C LEU A 231 9.36 -11.82 21.60
N THR A 232 10.01 -11.07 22.48
CA THR A 232 10.28 -11.46 23.86
C THR A 232 9.41 -10.61 24.78
N LYS A 233 8.95 -11.20 25.89
CA LYS A 233 8.20 -10.46 26.90
C LYS A 233 9.03 -9.24 27.35
N PRO A 234 8.55 -8.00 27.10
CA PRO A 234 9.27 -6.82 27.55
C PRO A 234 9.13 -6.70 29.07
N ASP A 235 10.05 -5.95 29.67
CA ASP A 235 9.84 -5.46 31.01
C ASP A 235 8.62 -4.54 31.03
N GLU A 236 7.83 -4.65 32.09
CA GLU A 236 6.67 -3.82 32.28
C GLU A 236 7.08 -2.35 32.50
N PRO A 237 6.43 -1.37 31.84
CA PRO A 237 6.67 0.04 32.10
C PRO A 237 6.50 0.37 33.58
N MET A 238 7.50 1.03 34.17
CA MET A 238 7.50 1.44 35.57
C MET A 238 7.85 2.91 35.68
N ARG A 239 7.09 3.64 36.50
CA ARG A 239 7.36 5.03 36.85
C ARG A 239 7.47 5.17 38.37
N LEU A 240 8.48 5.88 38.85
CA LEU A 240 8.55 6.27 40.25
C LEU A 240 7.67 7.50 40.48
N LEU A 241 6.74 7.41 41.43
CA LEU A 241 5.87 8.51 41.81
C LEU A 241 6.58 9.43 42.82
N SER A 242 6.00 10.61 43.06
CA SER A 242 6.58 11.63 43.95
C SER A 242 6.72 11.16 45.41
N ASP A 243 5.92 10.19 45.83
CA ASP A 243 5.96 9.56 47.16
C ASP A 243 6.96 8.38 47.25
N GLY A 244 7.68 8.10 46.16
CA GLY A 244 8.63 6.98 46.07
C GLY A 244 7.99 5.62 45.78
N SER A 245 6.66 5.54 45.61
CA SER A 245 5.99 4.33 45.16
C SER A 245 6.23 4.06 43.67
N LYS A 246 6.11 2.80 43.25
CA LYS A 246 6.29 2.40 41.85
C LYS A 246 4.93 2.21 41.19
N TRP A 247 4.63 3.05 40.21
CA TRP A 247 3.50 2.87 39.31
C TRP A 247 3.86 1.87 38.22
N LYS A 248 2.97 0.89 38.02
CA LYS A 248 3.02 -0.15 36.98
C LYS A 248 1.64 -0.28 36.36
N PHE A 249 1.59 -0.60 35.08
CA PHE A 249 0.32 -0.71 34.37
C PHE A 249 -0.58 -1.82 34.93
N SER A 250 -0.02 -2.99 35.25
CA SER A 250 -0.78 -4.12 35.80
C SER A 250 -1.44 -3.79 37.13
N ASN A 251 -0.71 -3.10 38.01
CA ASN A 251 -1.22 -2.70 39.32
C ASN A 251 -2.31 -1.64 39.15
N TRP A 252 -2.04 -0.61 38.36
CA TRP A 252 -3.02 0.43 38.06
C TRP A 252 -4.32 -0.14 37.45
N LEU A 253 -4.23 -1.16 36.61
CA LEU A 253 -5.40 -1.79 36.01
C LEU A 253 -6.26 -2.50 37.07
N VAL A 254 -5.66 -3.12 38.10
CA VAL A 254 -6.39 -3.70 39.23
C VAL A 254 -6.99 -2.59 40.10
N ASP A 255 -6.22 -1.53 40.38
CA ASP A 255 -6.64 -0.40 41.20
C ASP A 255 -7.90 0.29 40.63
N LEU A 256 -8.10 0.29 39.30
CA LEU A 256 -9.31 0.82 38.65
C LEU A 256 -10.61 0.11 39.07
N PHE A 257 -10.50 -1.14 39.51
CA PHE A 257 -11.63 -1.98 39.88
C PHE A 257 -11.74 -2.19 41.38
N GLU A 258 -10.79 -1.70 42.19
CA GLU A 258 -10.96 -1.70 43.64
C GLU A 258 -12.15 -0.79 44.07
N PRO A 259 -12.88 -1.13 45.14
CA PRO A 259 -12.69 -2.26 46.04
C PRO A 259 -13.54 -3.49 45.67
N LEU A 260 -13.80 -3.74 44.37
CA LEU A 260 -14.57 -4.92 43.97
C LEU A 260 -13.89 -6.20 44.50
N PRO A 261 -14.65 -7.16 45.06
CA PRO A 261 -14.08 -8.41 45.57
C PRO A 261 -13.30 -9.23 44.52
N ASP A 262 -13.62 -9.04 43.25
CA ASP A 262 -13.08 -9.74 42.08
C ASP A 262 -12.26 -8.81 41.16
N ALA A 263 -11.70 -7.72 41.70
CA ALA A 263 -10.96 -6.71 40.93
C ALA A 263 -9.86 -7.30 40.02
N GLU A 264 -9.12 -8.32 40.49
CA GLU A 264 -8.10 -9.00 39.68
C GLU A 264 -8.69 -9.73 38.46
N ASP A 265 -9.83 -10.40 38.63
CA ASP A 265 -10.51 -11.13 37.55
C ASP A 265 -11.10 -10.16 36.52
N VAL A 266 -11.63 -9.02 36.98
CA VAL A 266 -12.11 -7.95 36.09
C VAL A 266 -10.94 -7.33 35.32
N ALA A 267 -9.81 -7.06 35.98
CA ALA A 267 -8.60 -6.56 35.33
C ALA A 267 -8.05 -7.55 34.29
N ASN A 268 -8.08 -8.86 34.58
CA ASN A 268 -7.73 -9.91 33.62
C ASN A 268 -8.67 -9.91 32.40
N THR A 269 -9.97 -9.70 32.61
CA THR A 269 -10.93 -9.56 31.52
C THR A 269 -10.61 -8.34 30.64
N VAL A 270 -10.15 -7.22 31.24
CA VAL A 270 -9.71 -6.06 30.47
C VAL A 270 -8.46 -6.37 29.64
N TRP A 271 -7.50 -7.14 30.15
CA TRP A 271 -6.38 -7.64 29.34
C TRP A 271 -6.84 -8.44 28.12
N GLU A 272 -7.84 -9.30 28.30
CA GLU A 272 -8.44 -10.05 27.19
C GLU A 272 -9.10 -9.14 26.16
N ILE A 273 -9.79 -8.08 26.61
CA ILE A 273 -10.40 -7.06 25.74
C ILE A 273 -9.33 -6.31 24.95
N ILE A 274 -8.23 -5.86 25.59
CA ILE A 274 -7.11 -5.21 24.92
C ILE A 274 -6.52 -6.14 23.86
N SER A 275 -6.28 -7.40 24.22
CA SER A 275 -5.78 -8.42 23.28
C SER A 275 -6.76 -8.69 22.12
N ALA A 276 -8.06 -8.72 22.38
CA ALA A 276 -9.09 -8.89 21.36
C ALA A 276 -9.13 -7.71 20.38
N SER A 277 -8.98 -6.47 20.88
CA SER A 277 -9.04 -5.25 20.06
C SER A 277 -7.98 -5.23 18.95
N VAL A 278 -6.79 -5.76 19.23
CA VAL A 278 -5.66 -5.77 18.29
C VAL A 278 -5.67 -6.98 17.34
N ARG A 279 -6.70 -7.83 17.38
CA ARG A 279 -6.82 -9.07 16.57
C ARG A 279 -7.98 -8.97 15.56
N PRO A 280 -7.83 -8.20 14.46
CA PRO A 280 -8.90 -7.93 13.49
C PRO A 280 -9.50 -9.19 12.84
N GLY A 281 -8.70 -10.24 12.65
CA GLY A 281 -9.17 -11.44 11.96
C GLY A 281 -10.06 -12.35 12.82
N VAL A 282 -10.14 -12.11 14.14
CA VAL A 282 -10.88 -12.98 15.06
C VAL A 282 -12.31 -12.48 15.27
N ARG A 283 -13.28 -13.36 15.02
CA ARG A 283 -14.69 -13.10 15.34
C ARG A 283 -14.97 -13.36 16.81
N TRP A 284 -15.00 -12.30 17.60
CA TRP A 284 -15.26 -12.38 19.04
C TRP A 284 -16.73 -12.58 19.39
N ASN A 285 -17.64 -12.13 18.52
CA ASN A 285 -19.10 -12.10 18.76
C ASN A 285 -19.45 -11.41 20.10
N LYS A 286 -18.66 -10.40 20.47
CA LYS A 286 -18.74 -9.68 21.74
C LYS A 286 -18.46 -8.20 21.51
N ALA A 287 -19.16 -7.35 22.25
CA ALA A 287 -18.81 -5.95 22.45
C ALA A 287 -18.51 -5.75 23.94
N ALA A 288 -17.49 -4.96 24.25
CA ALA A 288 -17.14 -4.59 25.61
C ALA A 288 -17.64 -3.18 25.91
N PHE A 289 -18.24 -3.00 27.09
CA PHE A 289 -18.71 -1.71 27.57
C PHE A 289 -18.10 -1.44 28.93
N PHE A 290 -17.25 -0.43 29.02
CA PHE A 290 -16.78 0.06 30.30
C PHE A 290 -17.81 1.02 30.86
N PHE A 291 -18.43 0.65 31.99
CA PHE A 291 -19.50 1.42 32.61
C PHE A 291 -19.11 1.78 34.04
N SER A 292 -19.34 3.04 34.41
CA SER A 292 -19.31 3.46 35.81
C SER A 292 -20.15 4.73 35.94
N THR A 293 -20.91 4.78 37.04
CA THR A 293 -21.76 5.91 37.43
C THR A 293 -20.97 7.06 38.07
N LEU A 294 -19.67 6.85 38.32
CA LEU A 294 -18.77 7.83 38.90
C LEU A 294 -18.01 8.56 37.78
N GLY A 295 -17.83 9.87 37.95
CA GLY A 295 -16.87 10.64 37.17
C GLY A 295 -15.44 10.17 37.47
N GLU A 296 -14.50 10.42 36.55
CA GLU A 296 -13.06 10.18 36.75
C GLU A 296 -12.66 8.72 37.06
N SER A 297 -13.48 7.74 36.66
CA SER A 297 -13.23 6.32 36.95
C SER A 297 -12.18 5.64 36.05
N GLY A 298 -11.31 6.40 35.37
CA GLY A 298 -10.26 5.87 34.49
C GLY A 298 -10.70 5.23 33.17
N LYS A 299 -12.01 5.18 32.85
CA LYS A 299 -12.55 4.61 31.59
C LYS A 299 -11.96 5.28 30.34
N GLY A 300 -12.02 6.61 30.29
CA GLY A 300 -11.48 7.39 29.18
C GLY A 300 -9.96 7.18 29.04
N THR A 301 -9.23 7.18 30.15
CA THR A 301 -7.78 6.91 30.17
C THR A 301 -7.44 5.52 29.64
N LEU A 302 -8.18 4.49 30.06
CA LEU A 302 -8.01 3.13 29.54
C LEU A 302 -8.29 3.07 28.04
N LEU A 303 -9.38 3.71 27.59
CA LEU A 303 -9.73 3.74 26.17
C LEU A 303 -8.69 4.48 25.32
N GLU A 304 -8.22 5.63 25.79
CA GLU A 304 -7.17 6.42 25.14
C GLU A 304 -5.86 5.62 25.03
N MET A 305 -5.49 4.85 26.06
CA MET A 305 -4.36 3.94 26.00
C MET A 305 -4.55 2.87 24.90
N ILE A 306 -5.74 2.28 24.79
CA ILE A 306 -6.06 1.32 23.71
C ILE A 306 -5.95 2.02 22.34
N GLN A 307 -6.48 3.23 22.19
CA GLN A 307 -6.40 4.00 20.94
C GLN A 307 -4.95 4.26 20.52
N HIS A 308 -4.03 4.50 21.46
CA HIS A 308 -2.61 4.66 21.16
C HIS A 308 -1.95 3.43 20.52
N LEU A 309 -2.47 2.22 20.72
CA LEU A 309 -2.00 1.02 20.02
C LEU A 309 -2.28 1.09 18.50
N PHE A 310 -3.37 1.76 18.11
CA PHE A 310 -3.78 1.96 16.73
C PHE A 310 -3.18 3.24 16.12
N GLY A 311 -2.77 4.19 16.96
CA GLY A 311 -2.19 5.47 16.58
C GLY A 311 -3.23 6.49 16.16
N GLU A 312 -3.14 7.69 16.74
CA GLU A 312 -4.05 8.79 16.44
C GLU A 312 -4.00 9.18 14.95
N GLY A 313 -5.17 9.39 14.35
CA GLY A 313 -5.29 9.78 12.94
C GLY A 313 -4.89 8.71 11.92
N SER A 314 -4.58 7.48 12.34
CA SER A 314 -4.16 6.40 11.42
C SER A 314 -5.29 5.83 10.57
N GLY A 315 -6.54 6.00 11.01
CA GLY A 315 -7.72 5.34 10.43
C GLY A 315 -7.87 3.86 10.80
N ALA A 316 -6.98 3.34 11.67
CA ALA A 316 -7.03 1.96 12.16
C ALA A 316 -8.03 1.77 13.31
N TYR A 317 -8.54 2.84 13.91
CA TYR A 317 -9.71 2.82 14.77
C TYR A 317 -10.66 3.97 14.40
N CYS A 318 -11.91 3.87 14.82
CA CYS A 318 -12.87 4.96 14.70
C CYS A 318 -13.74 5.08 15.95
N SER A 319 -14.37 6.25 16.13
CA SER A 319 -15.38 6.47 17.15
C SER A 319 -16.75 6.59 16.49
N ILE A 320 -17.63 5.63 16.75
CA ILE A 320 -19.03 5.61 16.28
C ILE A 320 -19.93 5.42 17.50
N PRO A 321 -20.45 6.51 18.09
CA PRO A 321 -21.41 6.46 19.18
C PRO A 321 -22.61 5.57 18.89
N LEU A 322 -23.19 4.97 19.94
CA LEU A 322 -24.27 3.98 19.81
C LEU A 322 -25.52 4.51 19.08
N ASP A 323 -25.82 5.79 19.24
CA ASP A 323 -26.92 6.50 18.57
C ASP A 323 -26.65 6.78 17.08
N GLN A 324 -25.42 6.55 16.59
CA GLN A 324 -25.02 6.81 15.20
C GLN A 324 -25.00 5.57 14.31
N TRP A 325 -25.39 4.40 14.83
CA TRP A 325 -25.37 3.14 14.08
C TRP A 325 -26.55 2.98 13.10
N GLY A 326 -27.54 3.85 13.16
CA GLY A 326 -28.68 3.88 12.24
C GLY A 326 -29.70 4.95 12.61
N GLY A 327 -30.78 5.03 11.84
CA GLY A 327 -31.84 6.01 12.05
C GLY A 327 -31.61 7.33 11.30
N PRO A 328 -32.54 8.30 11.46
CA PRO A 328 -32.53 9.55 10.70
C PRO A 328 -31.22 10.35 10.90
N GLY A 329 -30.59 10.77 9.81
CA GLY A 329 -29.37 11.59 9.84
C GLY A 329 -28.06 10.81 10.00
N ASN A 330 -28.12 9.47 10.13
CA ASN A 330 -26.94 8.63 10.35
C ASN A 330 -26.45 7.89 9.08
N ASP A 331 -26.95 8.26 7.91
CA ASP A 331 -26.72 7.53 6.65
C ASP A 331 -25.23 7.27 6.36
N PHE A 332 -24.34 8.23 6.63
CA PHE A 332 -22.92 8.15 6.27
C PHE A 332 -22.00 7.86 7.46
N LYS A 333 -22.54 7.65 8.67
CA LYS A 333 -21.75 7.55 9.91
C LYS A 333 -20.90 6.29 10.00
N LEU A 334 -21.26 5.25 9.24
CA LEU A 334 -20.55 3.97 9.23
C LEU A 334 -19.41 3.90 8.20
N GLU A 335 -19.21 4.93 7.37
CA GLU A 335 -18.11 4.98 6.39
C GLU A 335 -16.71 4.68 6.98
N PRO A 336 -16.36 5.09 8.22
CA PRO A 336 -15.07 4.76 8.82
C PRO A 336 -14.78 3.25 8.99
N LEU A 337 -15.82 2.40 9.03
CA LEU A 337 -15.67 0.94 9.14
C LEU A 337 -14.95 0.31 7.94
N LEU A 338 -14.83 1.04 6.82
CA LEU A 338 -14.12 0.57 5.64
C LEU A 338 -12.62 0.39 5.89
N THR A 339 -12.05 1.12 6.84
CA THR A 339 -10.62 1.04 7.18
C THR A 339 -10.38 0.63 8.64
N ALA A 340 -11.30 0.90 9.56
CA ALA A 340 -11.08 0.64 10.98
C ALA A 340 -10.90 -0.86 11.30
N ILE A 341 -9.99 -1.14 12.23
CA ILE A 341 -9.82 -2.45 12.90
C ILE A 341 -10.73 -2.53 14.13
N ALA A 342 -10.85 -1.43 14.88
CA ALA A 342 -11.62 -1.36 16.11
C ALA A 342 -12.51 -0.12 16.16
N VAL A 343 -13.69 -0.26 16.77
CA VAL A 343 -14.55 0.87 17.14
C VAL A 343 -14.33 1.16 18.63
N LEU A 344 -13.79 2.33 18.94
CA LEU A 344 -13.38 2.73 20.29
C LEU A 344 -14.04 4.08 20.61
N VAL A 345 -15.01 4.07 21.53
CA VAL A 345 -15.90 5.21 21.80
C VAL A 345 -15.91 5.52 23.30
N ASP A 346 -15.66 6.78 23.65
CA ASP A 346 -15.70 7.24 25.04
C ASP A 346 -17.09 7.76 25.42
N GLU A 347 -17.66 8.64 24.59
CA GLU A 347 -18.93 9.30 24.87
C GLU A 347 -20.12 8.60 24.20
N ASN A 348 -21.14 8.29 24.99
CA ASN A 348 -22.47 7.90 24.54
C ASN A 348 -23.51 8.67 25.35
N ASN A 349 -24.64 9.04 24.73
CA ASN A 349 -25.72 9.74 25.43
C ASN A 349 -26.27 8.87 26.56
N VAL A 350 -26.31 9.44 27.77
CA VAL A 350 -26.80 8.74 28.96
C VAL A 350 -28.33 8.76 28.97
N GLY A 351 -28.96 7.60 29.16
CA GLY A 351 -30.41 7.46 29.32
C GLY A 351 -31.21 7.55 28.01
N GLU A 352 -30.54 7.57 26.86
CA GLU A 352 -31.23 7.57 25.56
C GLU A 352 -31.74 6.17 25.21
N HIS A 353 -32.97 6.11 24.70
CA HIS A 353 -33.50 4.90 24.09
C HIS A 353 -32.94 4.74 22.67
N LEU A 354 -32.29 3.62 22.39
CA LEU A 354 -31.59 3.34 21.12
C LEU A 354 -32.39 2.36 20.22
N PRO A 355 -33.34 2.83 19.40
CA PRO A 355 -34.18 1.95 18.58
C PRO A 355 -33.45 1.36 17.35
N PHE A 356 -32.36 1.97 16.89
CA PHE A 356 -31.71 1.65 15.61
C PHE A 356 -30.32 1.00 15.77
N LEU A 357 -30.27 -0.19 16.39
CA LEU A 357 -29.00 -0.92 16.64
C LEU A 357 -28.77 -2.13 15.71
N GLY A 358 -29.50 -2.23 14.60
CA GLY A 358 -29.36 -3.35 13.65
C GLY A 358 -27.93 -3.52 13.12
N ASN A 359 -27.35 -2.45 12.59
CA ASN A 359 -25.97 -2.46 12.07
C ASN A 359 -24.93 -2.70 13.18
N PHE A 360 -25.17 -2.18 14.39
CA PHE A 360 -24.30 -2.44 15.55
C PHE A 360 -24.23 -3.94 15.85
N LYS A 361 -25.40 -4.61 15.93
CA LYS A 361 -25.45 -6.05 16.15
C LYS A 361 -24.71 -6.82 15.06
N SER A 362 -24.93 -6.45 13.79
CA SER A 362 -24.23 -7.05 12.65
C SER A 362 -22.71 -6.87 12.73
N ALA A 363 -22.22 -5.70 13.17
CA ALA A 363 -20.79 -5.47 13.38
C ALA A 363 -20.21 -6.38 14.45
N VAL A 364 -20.91 -6.52 15.58
CA VAL A 364 -20.46 -7.39 16.67
C VAL A 364 -20.35 -8.85 16.22
N THR A 365 -21.30 -9.33 15.41
CA THR A 365 -21.35 -10.72 14.92
C THR A 365 -20.56 -10.97 13.63
N HIS A 366 -19.94 -9.94 13.04
CA HIS A 366 -19.27 -10.00 11.72
C HIS A 366 -20.21 -10.49 10.61
N ASP A 367 -21.47 -10.05 10.71
CA ASP A 367 -22.47 -10.15 9.65
C ASP A 367 -22.32 -8.98 8.67
N ARG A 368 -22.99 -9.11 7.53
CA ARG A 368 -22.91 -8.10 6.47
C ARG A 368 -23.55 -6.79 6.88
N ILE A 369 -22.84 -5.68 6.66
CA ILE A 369 -23.31 -4.32 6.96
C ILE A 369 -23.33 -3.48 5.69
N PRO A 370 -24.45 -2.83 5.35
CA PRO A 370 -24.48 -1.82 4.30
C PRO A 370 -23.82 -0.53 4.79
N ILE A 371 -22.87 -0.02 4.02
CA ILE A 371 -22.15 1.23 4.23
C ILE A 371 -22.53 2.18 3.11
N ASN A 372 -23.26 3.24 3.46
CA ASN A 372 -23.57 4.32 2.54
C ASN A 372 -22.44 5.36 2.59
N ARG A 373 -22.06 5.87 1.43
CA ARG A 373 -20.95 6.80 1.24
C ARG A 373 -21.46 8.00 0.44
N LYS A 374 -21.10 9.21 0.87
CA LYS A 374 -21.66 10.43 0.28
C LYS A 374 -21.34 10.51 -1.21
N GLY A 375 -22.38 10.56 -2.05
CA GLY A 375 -22.24 10.65 -3.51
C GLY A 375 -21.67 9.39 -4.18
N ARG A 376 -21.64 8.25 -3.49
CA ARG A 376 -21.16 6.97 -4.02
C ARG A 376 -22.20 5.87 -3.83
N LYS A 377 -22.03 4.76 -4.54
CA LYS A 377 -22.88 3.57 -4.34
C LYS A 377 -22.64 2.98 -2.96
N VAL A 378 -23.73 2.53 -2.34
CA VAL A 378 -23.73 1.76 -1.09
C VAL A 378 -22.92 0.49 -1.30
N ILE A 379 -22.09 0.16 -0.32
CA ILE A 379 -21.30 -1.07 -0.34
C ILE A 379 -21.61 -1.93 0.86
N THR A 380 -21.68 -3.23 0.67
CA THR A 380 -21.80 -4.15 1.79
C THR A 380 -20.40 -4.56 2.22
N ILE A 381 -20.10 -4.49 3.51
CA ILE A 381 -18.85 -5.01 4.07
C ILE A 381 -19.13 -6.14 5.05
N ARG A 382 -18.08 -6.84 5.46
CA ARG A 382 -18.12 -7.84 6.52
C ARG A 382 -17.12 -7.51 7.61
#